data_AF-A0A1V4YL64-F1
#
_entry.id   AF-A0A1V4YL64-F1
#
_cell.length_a   1.000
_cell.length_b   1.000
_cell.length_c   1.000
_cell.angle_alpha   90.00
_cell.angle_beta   90.00
_cell.angle_gamma   90.00
#
_symmetry.space_group_name_H-M   'P 1'
#
loop_
_entity.id
_entity.type
_entity.pdbx_description
1 polymer ?
#
loop_
_entity_poly.entity_id
_entity_poly.type
_entity_poly.pdbx_seq_one_letter_code
_entity_poly.pdbx_strand_id
1 'polypeptide(L)'
;MTTIFLYHCGRFFNLEYWHVKNNMLSPGSSIILDVLEIWMMPLFFMISAMSSYYSLTRRSPKQYILERFKRLIIPLIFCTFVIIVPVQVYIERASHGQFSGSFIDFYPHYFDGLYVLGGNFAWMGLHLWYLEFLFIFSMITLPLFMLVIKQKSSHIASSTFSVLTKPGAIFLFAIPLILVEMFVGQYRDNIIGLQDFGGWSLLTYLVFL
;
A
#
# COMPACT_ATOMS: atom_id res chain seq x y z
N MET A 1 7.49 1.71 -11.55
CA MET A 1 7.70 3.01 -10.86
C MET A 1 7.11 4.17 -11.65
N THR A 2 7.38 4.30 -12.95
CA THR A 2 6.81 5.38 -13.79
C THR A 2 5.29 5.47 -13.75
N THR A 3 4.57 4.34 -13.76
CA THR A 3 3.09 4.33 -13.72
C THR A 3 2.52 4.95 -12.44
N ILE A 4 3.10 4.65 -11.26
CA ILE A 4 2.68 5.26 -9.98
C ILE A 4 2.88 6.77 -10.02
N PHE A 5 4.04 7.20 -10.53
CA PHE A 5 4.35 8.62 -10.65
C PHE A 5 3.32 9.34 -11.53
N LEU A 6 3.03 8.78 -12.72
CA LEU A 6 2.02 9.34 -13.63
C LEU A 6 0.61 9.29 -13.02
N TYR A 7 0.28 8.24 -12.27
CA TYR A 7 -0.99 8.12 -11.56
C TYR A 7 -1.18 9.28 -10.58
N HIS A 8 -0.19 9.55 -9.71
CA HIS A 8 -0.28 10.66 -8.75
C HIS A 8 -0.27 12.03 -9.42
N CYS A 9 0.47 12.21 -10.53
CA CYS A 9 0.36 13.44 -11.33
C CYS A 9 -1.04 13.61 -11.93
N GLY A 10 -1.69 12.52 -12.33
CA GLY A 10 -3.06 12.53 -12.85
C GLY A 10 -4.12 12.88 -11.79
N ARG A 11 -3.90 12.53 -10.51
CA ARG A 11 -4.85 12.78 -9.40
C ARG A 11 -5.21 14.27 -9.20
N PHE A 12 -4.40 15.19 -9.72
CA PHE A 12 -4.74 16.62 -9.73
C PHE A 12 -5.95 16.94 -10.62
N PHE A 13 -6.20 16.13 -11.65
CA PHE A 13 -7.19 16.38 -12.71
C PHE A 13 -8.43 15.50 -12.64
N ASN A 14 -8.42 14.40 -11.88
CA ASN A 14 -9.60 13.53 -11.76
C ASN A 14 -10.72 14.19 -10.95
N LEU A 15 -11.89 13.57 -10.89
CA LEU A 15 -13.06 14.15 -10.19
C LEU A 15 -13.08 13.86 -8.69
N GLU A 16 -12.37 12.83 -8.23
CA GLU A 16 -12.35 12.45 -6.83
C GLU A 16 -11.54 13.42 -5.96
N TYR A 17 -11.82 13.39 -4.66
CA TYR A 17 -11.05 14.13 -3.68
C TYR A 17 -9.57 13.72 -3.71
N TRP A 18 -8.72 14.72 -3.51
CA TRP A 18 -7.28 14.57 -3.37
C TRP A 18 -6.73 15.76 -2.60
N HIS A 19 -5.54 15.61 -2.03
CA HIS A 19 -4.86 16.64 -1.24
C HIS A 19 -4.77 18.00 -1.96
N VAL A 20 -4.56 17.98 -3.28
CA VAL A 20 -4.45 19.18 -4.12
C VAL A 20 -5.12 18.91 -5.46
N LYS A 21 -5.95 19.86 -5.91
CA LYS A 21 -6.69 19.75 -7.18
C LYS A 21 -6.37 20.91 -8.11
N ASN A 22 -6.46 20.63 -9.41
CA ASN A 22 -6.46 21.66 -10.43
C ASN A 22 -7.85 22.30 -10.56
N ASN A 23 -7.91 23.55 -10.99
CA ASN A 23 -9.18 24.26 -11.22
C ASN A 23 -9.98 23.67 -12.39
N MET A 24 -9.31 22.98 -13.32
CA MET A 24 -9.94 22.27 -14.44
C MET A 24 -9.79 20.77 -14.24
N LEU A 25 -10.92 20.07 -14.15
CA LEU A 25 -10.98 18.63 -13.98
C LEU A 25 -11.40 17.95 -15.29
N SER A 26 -11.01 16.68 -15.47
CA SER A 26 -11.27 15.90 -16.68
C SER A 26 -11.86 14.53 -16.34
N PRO A 27 -13.11 14.23 -16.76
CA PRO A 27 -13.69 12.90 -16.61
C PRO A 27 -12.87 11.80 -17.31
N GLY A 28 -12.20 12.13 -18.43
CA GLY A 28 -11.31 11.19 -19.12
C GLY A 28 -10.11 10.79 -18.25
N SER A 29 -9.57 11.74 -17.46
CA SER A 29 -8.50 11.43 -16.51
C SER A 29 -8.98 10.51 -15.38
N SER A 30 -10.21 10.71 -14.86
CA SER A 30 -10.81 9.79 -13.88
C SER A 30 -10.82 8.36 -14.41
N ILE A 31 -11.39 8.14 -15.60
CA ILE A 31 -11.50 6.78 -16.17
C ILE A 31 -10.14 6.10 -16.28
N ILE A 32 -9.10 6.83 -16.70
CA ILE A 32 -7.75 6.28 -16.82
C ILE A 32 -7.18 5.91 -15.43
N LEU A 33 -7.34 6.79 -14.44
CA LEU A 33 -6.83 6.55 -13.09
C LEU A 33 -7.58 5.39 -12.40
N ASP A 34 -8.89 5.31 -12.55
CA ASP A 34 -9.71 4.23 -11.99
C ASP A 34 -9.22 2.88 -12.52
N VAL A 35 -8.95 2.78 -13.83
CA VAL A 35 -8.38 1.58 -14.44
C VAL A 35 -7.01 1.25 -13.86
N LEU A 36 -6.13 2.24 -13.65
CA LEU A 36 -4.81 2.00 -13.05
C LEU A 36 -4.90 1.53 -11.60
N GLU A 37 -5.81 2.12 -10.83
CA GLU A 37 -5.97 1.87 -9.41
C GLU A 37 -6.39 0.42 -9.12
N ILE A 38 -7.26 -0.15 -9.97
CA ILE A 38 -7.78 -1.52 -9.81
C ILE A 38 -6.67 -2.58 -9.74
N TRP A 39 -5.59 -2.47 -10.51
CA TRP A 39 -4.59 -3.56 -10.62
C TRP A 39 -3.21 -3.19 -10.09
N MET A 40 -2.88 -1.89 -10.04
CA MET A 40 -1.51 -1.47 -9.77
C MET A 40 -1.05 -1.91 -8.38
N MET A 41 -1.79 -1.58 -7.32
CA MET A 41 -1.40 -1.93 -5.96
C MET A 41 -1.44 -3.43 -5.68
N PRO A 42 -2.47 -4.21 -6.10
CA PRO A 42 -2.43 -5.67 -6.01
C PRO A 42 -1.19 -6.29 -6.65
N LEU A 43 -0.79 -5.79 -7.83
CA LEU A 43 0.41 -6.27 -8.52
C LEU A 43 1.68 -5.99 -7.70
N PHE A 44 1.80 -4.83 -7.05
CA PHE A 44 2.94 -4.51 -6.18
C PHE A 44 3.04 -5.43 -4.96
N PHE A 45 1.91 -5.78 -4.34
CA PHE A 45 1.88 -6.74 -3.24
C PHE A 45 2.26 -8.15 -3.72
N MET A 46 1.73 -8.60 -4.86
CA MET A 46 2.09 -9.90 -5.45
C MET A 46 3.58 -10.02 -5.79
N ILE A 47 4.16 -9.01 -6.45
CA ILE A 47 5.60 -8.98 -6.74
C ILE A 47 6.43 -8.98 -5.45
N SER A 48 5.95 -8.27 -4.43
CA SER A 48 6.59 -8.27 -3.11
C SER A 48 6.52 -9.63 -2.42
N ALA A 49 5.41 -10.35 -2.54
CA ALA A 49 5.24 -11.72 -2.05
C ALA A 49 6.26 -12.67 -2.66
N MET A 50 6.36 -12.66 -4.00
CA MET A 50 7.33 -13.45 -4.75
C MET A 50 8.76 -13.12 -4.30
N SER A 51 9.07 -11.83 -4.15
CA SER A 51 10.37 -11.37 -3.67
C SER A 51 10.66 -11.84 -2.24
N SER A 52 9.67 -11.82 -1.34
CA SER A 52 9.77 -12.35 0.02
C SER A 52 10.10 -13.84 0.02
N TYR A 53 9.34 -14.62 -0.75
CA TYR A 53 9.56 -16.06 -0.90
C TYR A 53 10.99 -16.37 -1.34
N TYR A 54 11.44 -15.78 -2.45
CA TYR A 54 12.80 -16.03 -2.96
C TYR A 54 13.88 -15.55 -1.99
N SER A 55 13.68 -14.42 -1.29
CA SER A 55 14.63 -13.95 -0.29
C SER A 55 14.76 -14.93 0.89
N LEU A 56 13.63 -15.45 1.39
CA LEU A 56 13.59 -16.39 2.51
C LEU A 56 14.16 -17.78 2.15
N THR A 57 14.20 -18.16 0.87
CA THR A 57 14.90 -19.39 0.45
C THR A 57 16.43 -19.29 0.55
N ARG A 58 16.99 -18.08 0.63
CA ARG A 58 18.44 -17.83 0.62
C ARG A 58 18.97 -17.19 1.90
N ARG A 59 18.09 -16.73 2.78
CA ARG A 59 18.43 -15.96 3.98
C ARG A 59 17.68 -16.49 5.20
N SER A 60 18.30 -16.33 6.37
CA SER A 60 17.61 -16.59 7.63
C SER A 60 16.45 -15.59 7.86
N PRO A 61 15.42 -15.96 8.66
CA PRO A 61 14.34 -15.04 9.02
C PRO A 61 14.84 -13.74 9.64
N LYS A 62 15.85 -13.82 10.51
CA LYS A 62 16.45 -12.64 11.16
C LYS A 62 17.09 -11.69 10.14
N GLN A 63 17.82 -12.22 9.16
CA GLN A 63 18.41 -11.41 8.09
C GLN A 63 17.31 -10.77 7.22
N TYR A 64 16.27 -11.52 6.89
CA TYR A 64 15.11 -11.02 6.14
C TYR A 64 14.43 -9.85 6.84
N ILE A 65 14.12 -10.00 8.13
CA ILE A 65 13.49 -8.94 8.94
C ILE A 65 14.38 -7.70 8.99
N LEU A 66 15.69 -7.86 9.23
CA LEU A 66 16.62 -6.74 9.31
C LEU A 66 16.76 -5.99 7.99
N GLU A 67 16.84 -6.71 6.86
CA GLU A 67 16.87 -6.10 5.53
C GLU A 67 15.58 -5.34 5.22
N ARG A 68 14.42 -5.94 5.51
CA ARG A 68 13.11 -5.30 5.34
C ARG A 68 12.99 -4.05 6.20
N PHE A 69 13.38 -4.11 7.47
CA PHE A 69 13.37 -2.96 8.38
C PHE A 69 14.23 -1.81 7.85
N LYS A 70 15.48 -2.11 7.43
CA LYS A 70 16.39 -1.08 6.90
C LYS A 70 15.91 -0.46 5.59
N ARG A 71 15.20 -1.22 4.75
CA ARG A 71 14.73 -0.76 3.43
C ARG A 71 13.36 -0.12 3.44
N LEU A 72 12.52 -0.43 4.43
CA LEU A 72 11.14 0.06 4.50
C LEU A 72 10.97 1.06 5.66
N ILE A 73 11.29 0.65 6.88
CA ILE A 73 11.02 1.45 8.08
C ILE A 73 11.95 2.65 8.20
N ILE A 74 13.24 2.50 7.92
CA ILE A 74 14.17 3.64 7.98
C ILE A 74 13.77 4.73 6.96
N PRO A 75 13.54 4.42 5.67
CA PRO A 75 13.05 5.43 4.72
C PRO A 75 11.68 5.97 5.08
N LEU A 76 10.75 5.14 5.58
CA LEU A 76 9.43 5.58 6.01
C LEU A 76 9.54 6.64 7.12
N ILE A 77 10.27 6.35 8.20
CA ILE A 77 10.46 7.30 9.30
C ILE A 77 11.11 8.58 8.79
N PHE A 78 12.20 8.47 8.04
CA PHE A 78 12.90 9.65 7.54
C PHE A 78 12.00 10.51 6.64
N CYS A 79 11.29 9.91 5.69
CA CYS A 79 10.44 10.63 4.75
C CYS A 79 9.16 11.17 5.41
N THR A 80 8.59 10.47 6.40
CA THR A 80 7.41 10.90 7.16
C THR A 80 7.70 12.05 8.11
N PHE A 81 8.89 12.07 8.74
CA PHE A 81 9.21 13.09 9.73
C PHE A 81 9.94 14.30 9.15
N VAL A 82 10.76 14.12 8.11
CA VAL A 82 11.72 15.15 7.71
C VAL A 82 11.39 15.82 6.38
N ILE A 83 10.99 15.05 5.35
CA ILE A 83 10.98 15.55 3.97
C ILE A 83 9.62 15.40 3.28
N ILE A 84 9.27 14.18 2.86
CA ILE A 84 8.22 13.97 1.87
C ILE A 84 6.85 14.37 2.41
N VAL A 85 6.49 13.84 3.58
CA VAL A 85 5.13 14.00 4.13
C VAL A 85 4.89 15.41 4.68
N PRO A 86 5.83 16.04 5.42
CA PRO A 86 5.67 17.43 5.82
C PRO A 86 5.47 18.37 4.63
N VAL A 87 6.21 18.16 3.54
CA VAL A 87 6.07 18.95 2.30
C VAL A 87 4.71 18.72 1.65
N GLN A 88 4.22 17.48 1.62
CA GLN A 88 2.89 17.17 1.09
C GLN A 88 1.78 17.89 1.87
N VAL A 89 1.80 17.78 3.20
CA VAL A 89 0.82 18.45 4.06
C VAL A 89 0.94 19.98 3.94
N TYR A 90 2.15 20.53 3.91
CA TYR A 90 2.36 21.96 3.70
C TYR A 90 1.69 22.45 2.41
N ILE A 91 1.94 21.78 1.28
CA ILE A 91 1.36 22.16 -0.01
C ILE A 91 -0.16 22.07 0.03
N GLU A 92 -0.72 21.02 0.64
CA GLU A 92 -2.16 20.88 0.85
C GLU A 92 -2.74 22.06 1.67
N ARG A 93 -2.17 22.35 2.85
CA ARG A 93 -2.62 23.45 3.71
C ARG A 93 -2.51 24.80 3.02
N ALA A 94 -1.41 25.05 2.31
CA ALA A 94 -1.23 26.28 1.54
C ALA A 94 -2.24 26.40 0.40
N SER A 95 -2.51 25.31 -0.32
CA SER A 95 -3.46 25.29 -1.45
C SER A 95 -4.92 25.53 -1.01
N HIS A 96 -5.27 25.12 0.21
CA HIS A 96 -6.59 25.33 0.79
C HIS A 96 -6.73 26.64 1.59
N GLY A 97 -5.70 27.51 1.59
CA GLY A 97 -5.71 28.76 2.36
C GLY A 97 -5.69 28.57 3.88
N GLN A 98 -5.33 27.37 4.35
CA GLN A 98 -5.25 27.02 5.78
C GLN A 98 -3.90 27.39 6.40
N PHE A 99 -2.91 27.71 5.56
CA PHE A 99 -1.60 28.18 5.99
C PHE A 99 -1.04 29.20 4.99
N SER A 100 -0.33 30.21 5.50
CA SER A 100 0.38 31.20 4.70
C SER A 100 1.80 31.39 5.23
N GLY A 101 2.81 31.31 4.37
CA GLY A 101 4.22 31.40 4.76
C GLY A 101 5.08 30.49 3.90
N SER A 102 6.34 30.31 4.30
CA SER A 102 7.24 29.33 3.69
C SER A 102 7.11 27.96 4.35
N PHE A 103 7.70 26.93 3.74
CA PHE A 103 7.79 25.60 4.35
C PHE A 103 8.52 25.62 5.70
N ILE A 104 9.53 26.48 5.86
CA ILE A 104 10.29 26.62 7.11
C ILE A 104 9.38 27.12 8.23
N ASP A 105 8.46 28.03 7.91
CA ASP A 105 7.47 28.54 8.86
C ASP A 105 6.43 27.47 9.22
N PHE A 106 6.10 26.58 8.27
CA PHE A 106 5.14 25.50 8.48
C PHE A 106 5.70 24.33 9.31
N TYR A 107 6.98 23.99 9.14
CA TYR A 107 7.53 22.75 9.71
C TYR A 107 7.33 22.59 11.23
N PRO A 108 7.47 23.65 12.07
CA PRO A 108 7.14 23.55 13.50
C PRO A 108 5.70 23.11 13.78
N HIS A 109 4.75 23.46 12.88
CA HIS A 109 3.33 23.12 12.97
C HIS A 109 2.98 21.75 12.38
N TYR A 110 3.93 21.07 11.75
CA TYR A 110 3.67 19.76 11.15
C TYR A 110 3.20 18.73 12.19
N PHE A 111 3.68 18.84 13.42
CA PHE A 111 3.33 17.93 14.51
C PHE A 111 2.04 18.30 15.26
N ASP A 112 1.33 19.35 14.82
CA ASP A 112 0.11 19.83 15.47
C ASP A 112 -1.08 18.91 15.14
N GLY A 113 -1.40 18.00 16.06
CA GLY A 113 -2.55 17.11 15.96
C GLY A 113 -2.43 16.03 14.87
N LEU A 114 -3.32 15.04 14.90
CA LEU A 114 -3.32 13.94 13.93
C LEU A 114 -4.03 14.34 12.65
N TYR A 115 -3.43 14.02 11.49
CA TYR A 115 -3.96 14.34 10.17
C TYR A 115 -5.41 13.85 9.97
N VAL A 116 -5.70 12.62 10.40
CA VAL A 116 -7.05 12.02 10.31
C VAL A 116 -8.10 12.69 11.19
N LEU A 117 -7.69 13.51 12.16
CA LEU A 117 -8.56 14.30 13.04
C LEU A 117 -8.54 15.80 12.68
N GLY A 118 -8.02 16.15 11.50
CA GLY A 118 -7.92 17.54 11.03
C GLY A 118 -6.61 18.25 11.41
N GLY A 119 -5.68 17.60 12.11
CA GLY A 119 -4.34 18.12 12.39
C GLY A 119 -3.37 17.98 11.21
N ASN A 120 -2.07 18.21 11.42
CA ASN A 120 -1.06 18.18 10.36
C ASN A 120 -0.26 16.88 10.33
N PHE A 121 -0.16 16.15 11.45
CA PHE A 121 0.75 15.01 11.54
C PHE A 121 0.18 13.77 10.87
N ALA A 122 0.67 13.47 9.66
CA ALA A 122 0.26 12.32 8.88
C ALA A 122 1.15 11.10 9.15
N TRP A 123 0.93 10.48 10.31
CA TRP A 123 1.76 9.37 10.83
C TRP A 123 1.83 8.15 9.88
N MET A 124 0.77 7.85 9.13
CA MET A 124 0.72 6.75 8.14
C MET A 124 1.48 7.06 6.84
N GLY A 125 2.15 8.21 6.78
CA GLY A 125 3.04 8.56 5.70
C GLY A 125 2.38 9.02 4.39
N LEU A 126 1.06 9.30 4.40
CA LEU A 126 0.27 9.63 3.20
C LEU A 126 0.55 8.65 2.05
N HIS A 127 1.28 9.08 1.01
CA HIS A 127 1.61 8.27 -0.16
C HIS A 127 2.59 7.13 0.16
N LEU A 128 3.23 7.16 1.34
CA LEU A 128 4.19 6.16 1.80
C LEU A 128 3.53 4.99 2.54
N TRP A 129 2.20 4.97 2.70
CA TRP A 129 1.45 3.93 3.39
C TRP A 129 1.85 2.52 2.93
N TYR A 130 2.15 2.35 1.64
CA TYR A 130 2.57 1.07 1.08
C TYR A 130 3.80 0.49 1.79
N LEU A 131 4.80 1.31 2.17
CA LEU A 131 6.00 0.83 2.85
C LEU A 131 5.68 0.28 4.25
N GLU A 132 4.80 0.97 4.97
CA GLU A 132 4.35 0.60 6.31
C GLU A 132 3.62 -0.73 6.28
N PHE A 133 2.57 -0.83 5.45
CA PHE A 133 1.76 -2.03 5.35
C PHE A 133 2.51 -3.18 4.71
N LEU A 134 3.41 -2.94 3.75
CA LEU A 134 4.27 -3.97 3.23
C LEU A 134 5.17 -4.58 4.32
N PHE A 135 5.70 -3.75 5.23
CA PHE A 135 6.48 -4.25 6.35
C PHE A 135 5.61 -5.06 7.31
N ILE A 136 4.45 -4.53 7.72
CA ILE A 136 3.51 -5.20 8.64
C ILE A 136 3.09 -6.56 8.05
N PHE A 137 2.62 -6.57 6.81
CA PHE A 137 2.20 -7.80 6.16
C PHE A 137 3.35 -8.77 5.96
N SER A 138 4.56 -8.29 5.65
CA SER A 138 5.75 -9.15 5.60
C SER A 138 6.05 -9.83 6.93
N MET A 139 5.75 -9.20 8.07
CA MET A 139 5.91 -9.82 9.40
C MET A 139 4.79 -10.81 9.68
N ILE A 140 3.55 -10.47 9.34
CA ILE A 140 2.37 -11.35 9.52
C ILE A 140 2.50 -12.63 8.69
N THR A 141 2.96 -12.53 7.44
CA THR A 141 3.06 -13.67 6.52
C THR A 141 4.35 -14.46 6.67
N LEU A 142 5.34 -13.95 7.43
CA LEU A 142 6.62 -14.63 7.63
C LEU A 142 6.49 -16.07 8.18
N PRO A 143 5.68 -16.35 9.23
CA PRO A 143 5.48 -17.71 9.71
C PRO A 143 4.93 -18.64 8.63
N LEU A 144 3.99 -18.14 7.81
CA LEU A 144 3.42 -18.89 6.69
C LEU A 144 4.48 -19.23 5.65
N PHE A 145 5.29 -18.24 5.23
CA PHE A 145 6.40 -18.48 4.30
C PHE A 145 7.38 -19.52 4.84
N MET A 146 7.70 -19.47 6.13
CA MET A 146 8.61 -20.43 6.76
C MET A 146 8.03 -21.86 6.76
N LEU A 147 6.72 -22.00 7.00
CA LEU A 147 6.05 -23.30 6.91
C LEU A 147 6.09 -23.86 5.48
N VAL A 148 5.76 -23.05 4.48
CA VAL A 148 5.76 -23.45 3.06
C VAL A 148 7.16 -23.84 2.60
N ILE A 149 8.18 -23.05 2.94
CA ILE A 149 9.58 -23.33 2.55
C ILE A 149 10.08 -24.62 3.22
N LYS A 150 9.73 -24.86 4.50
CA LYS A 150 10.09 -26.09 5.21
C LYS A 150 9.40 -27.33 4.61
N GLN A 151 8.13 -27.22 4.22
CA GLN A 151 7.36 -28.32 3.63
C GLN A 151 7.79 -28.65 2.19
N LYS A 152 8.33 -27.70 1.43
CA LYS A 152 8.92 -27.98 0.11
C LYS A 152 10.07 -28.99 0.17
N SER A 153 10.71 -29.13 1.34
CA SER A 153 11.72 -30.17 1.61
C SER A 153 11.11 -31.57 1.84
N SER A 154 9.78 -31.71 1.95
CA SER A 154 9.10 -32.99 2.12
C SER A 154 8.24 -33.35 0.89
N HIS A 155 8.14 -34.64 0.58
CA HIS A 155 7.42 -35.18 -0.59
C HIS A 155 5.91 -34.89 -0.61
N ILE A 156 5.35 -34.24 0.42
CA ILE A 156 3.91 -33.96 0.58
C ILE A 156 3.43 -32.81 -0.31
N ALA A 157 4.34 -31.93 -0.77
CA ALA A 157 3.98 -30.78 -1.61
C ALA A 157 3.49 -31.15 -3.03
N SER A 158 3.84 -32.33 -3.56
CA SER A 158 3.62 -32.67 -4.98
C SER A 158 2.14 -32.80 -5.39
N SER A 159 1.25 -33.17 -4.47
CA SER A 159 -0.18 -33.42 -4.78
C SER A 159 -0.97 -32.11 -4.94
N THR A 160 -0.80 -31.15 -4.03
CA THR A 160 -1.53 -29.87 -4.02
C THR A 160 -1.17 -28.98 -5.22
N PHE A 161 0.09 -28.99 -5.66
CA PHE A 161 0.50 -28.21 -6.83
C PHE A 161 -0.03 -28.76 -8.15
N SER A 162 -0.43 -30.03 -8.23
CA SER A 162 -0.96 -30.64 -9.45
C SER A 162 -2.32 -30.08 -9.90
N VAL A 163 -3.09 -29.51 -8.97
CA VAL A 163 -4.36 -28.83 -9.27
C VAL A 163 -4.09 -27.43 -9.81
N LEU A 164 -3.10 -26.73 -9.26
CA LEU A 164 -2.72 -25.37 -9.65
C LEU A 164 -2.06 -25.29 -11.04
N THR A 165 -1.56 -26.40 -11.57
CA THR A 165 -0.97 -26.48 -12.92
C THR A 165 -2.02 -26.69 -14.02
N LYS A 166 -3.29 -26.91 -13.68
CA LYS A 166 -4.36 -27.13 -14.67
C LYS A 166 -4.81 -25.80 -15.30
N PRO A 167 -5.14 -25.76 -16.60
CA PRO A 167 -5.76 -24.59 -17.21
C PRO A 167 -7.01 -24.16 -16.43
N GLY A 168 -7.11 -22.87 -16.10
CA GLY A 168 -8.22 -22.30 -15.34
C GLY A 168 -8.05 -22.35 -13.81
N ALA A 169 -7.05 -23.05 -13.27
CA ALA A 169 -6.80 -23.06 -11.81
C ALA A 169 -6.46 -21.66 -11.26
N ILE A 170 -6.00 -20.73 -12.11
CA ILE A 170 -5.80 -19.33 -11.74
C ILE A 170 -7.09 -18.66 -11.20
N PHE A 171 -8.27 -19.10 -11.67
CA PHE A 171 -9.55 -18.58 -11.17
C PHE A 171 -9.87 -19.05 -9.75
N LEU A 172 -9.20 -20.08 -9.23
CA LEU A 172 -9.36 -20.47 -7.82
C LEU A 172 -8.85 -19.38 -6.87
N PHE A 173 -7.89 -18.56 -7.29
CA PHE A 173 -7.43 -17.41 -6.50
C PHE A 173 -8.49 -16.29 -6.40
N ALA A 174 -9.52 -16.30 -7.25
CA ALA A 174 -10.65 -15.39 -7.11
C ALA A 174 -11.52 -15.73 -5.89
N ILE A 175 -11.55 -16.99 -5.44
CA ILE A 175 -12.39 -17.42 -4.30
C ILE A 175 -11.96 -16.71 -3.00
N PRO A 176 -10.71 -16.80 -2.53
CA PRO A 176 -10.31 -16.09 -1.31
C PRO A 176 -10.44 -14.58 -1.44
N LEU A 177 -10.21 -14.02 -2.64
CA LEU A 177 -10.40 -12.60 -2.91
C LEU A 177 -11.87 -12.19 -2.72
N ILE A 178 -12.81 -12.91 -3.33
CA ILE A 178 -14.25 -12.65 -3.20
C ILE A 178 -14.69 -12.77 -1.74
N LEU A 179 -14.24 -13.79 -1.02
CA LEU A 179 -14.61 -13.96 0.40
C LEU A 179 -14.12 -12.81 1.27
N VAL A 180 -12.89 -12.34 1.05
CA VAL A 180 -12.36 -11.18 1.79
C VAL A 180 -13.10 -9.91 1.40
N GLU A 181 -13.38 -9.66 0.12
CA GLU A 181 -14.16 -8.51 -0.33
C GLU A 181 -15.60 -8.53 0.22
N MET A 182 -16.24 -9.70 0.30
CA MET A 182 -17.56 -9.83 0.91
C MET A 182 -17.52 -9.50 2.41
N PHE A 183 -16.47 -9.92 3.12
CA PHE A 183 -16.29 -9.63 4.53
C PHE A 183 -16.01 -8.14 4.77
N VAL A 184 -15.01 -7.59 4.09
CA VAL A 184 -14.60 -6.18 4.14
C VAL A 184 -15.75 -5.26 3.72
N GLY A 185 -16.56 -5.67 2.74
CA GLY A 185 -17.74 -4.96 2.29
C GLY A 185 -18.80 -4.73 3.38
N GLN A 186 -18.84 -5.58 4.43
CA GLN A 186 -19.73 -5.39 5.58
C GLN A 186 -19.27 -4.25 6.52
N TYR A 187 -18.02 -3.81 6.40
CA TYR A 187 -17.38 -2.85 7.31
C TYR A 187 -16.87 -1.60 6.59
N ARG A 188 -17.48 -1.21 5.46
CA ARG A 188 -17.04 -0.05 4.65
C ARG A 188 -16.93 1.26 5.42
N ASP A 189 -17.73 1.44 6.47
CA ASP A 189 -17.71 2.64 7.32
C ASP A 189 -16.56 2.65 8.35
N ASN A 190 -15.78 1.56 8.43
CA ASN A 190 -14.65 1.42 9.34
C ASN A 190 -13.33 1.27 8.58
N ILE A 191 -12.21 1.48 9.27
CA ILE A 191 -10.85 1.36 8.71
C ILE A 191 -10.56 0.00 8.06
N ILE A 192 -11.28 -1.04 8.50
CA ILE A 192 -11.19 -2.41 7.99
C ILE A 192 -11.74 -2.50 6.57
N GLY A 193 -12.84 -1.80 6.28
CA GLY A 193 -13.55 -1.83 5.01
C GLY A 193 -13.21 -0.67 4.07
N LEU A 194 -12.42 0.30 4.52
CA LEU A 194 -12.08 1.51 3.79
C LEU A 194 -11.26 1.18 2.53
N GLN A 195 -11.73 1.62 1.36
CA GLN A 195 -11.12 1.34 0.05
C GLN A 195 -10.27 2.50 -0.49
N ASP A 196 -9.69 3.32 0.40
CA ASP A 196 -8.90 4.49 0.02
C ASP A 196 -7.41 4.17 -0.24
N PHE A 197 -7.01 2.90 -0.08
CA PHE A 197 -5.63 2.46 -0.18
C PHE A 197 -5.32 1.96 -1.59
N GLY A 198 -5.48 2.81 -2.60
CA GLY A 198 -5.28 2.44 -4.01
C GLY A 198 -6.36 1.48 -4.52
N GLY A 199 -7.62 1.79 -4.24
CA GLY A 199 -8.82 1.13 -4.77
C GLY A 199 -9.29 -0.11 -4.03
N TRP A 200 -8.56 -0.55 -3.01
CA TRP A 200 -8.90 -1.74 -2.24
C TRP A 200 -8.72 -1.50 -0.75
N SER A 201 -9.30 -2.40 0.05
CA SER A 201 -9.03 -2.41 1.48
C SER A 201 -7.64 -2.95 1.78
N LEU A 202 -7.08 -2.53 2.92
CA LEU A 202 -5.80 -3.03 3.39
C LEU A 202 -5.79 -4.55 3.58
N LEU A 203 -6.88 -5.12 4.11
CA LEU A 203 -6.98 -6.56 4.34
C LEU A 203 -7.02 -7.35 3.03
N THR A 204 -7.60 -6.79 1.97
CA THR A 204 -7.63 -7.43 0.66
C THR A 204 -6.22 -7.71 0.15
N TYR A 205 -5.27 -6.80 0.42
CA TYR A 205 -3.88 -6.97 0.00
C TYR A 205 -3.17 -8.19 0.61
N LEU A 206 -3.62 -8.70 1.76
CA LEU A 206 -3.08 -9.94 2.33
C LEU A 206 -3.36 -11.16 1.45
N VAL A 207 -4.42 -11.16 0.64
CA VAL A 207 -4.73 -12.26 -0.29
C VAL A 207 -3.65 -12.38 -1.38
N PHE A 208 -2.98 -11.28 -1.69
CA PHE A 208 -1.93 -11.21 -2.70
C PHE A 208 -0.52 -11.54 -2.16
N LEU A 209 -0.38 -11.80 -0.85
CA LEU A 209 0.88 -12.12 -0.17
C LEU A 209 0.97 -13.59 0.25
#